data_AF-Q92Q77-F1
#
_entry.id   AF-Q92Q77-F1
#
_cell.length_a   1.000
_cell.length_b   1.000
_cell.length_c   1.000
_cell.angle_alpha   90.00
_cell.angle_beta   90.00
_cell.angle_gamma   90.00
#
_symmetry.space_group_name_H-M   'P 1'
#
loop_
_entity.id
_entity.type
_entity.pdbx_description
1 polymer ?
#
loop_
_entity_poly.entity_id
_entity_poly.type
_entity_poly.pdbx_seq_one_letter_code
_entity_poly.pdbx_strand_id
1 'polypeptide(L)'
;MTKIWKETGFVNDDPWVIETDETKAGSNEKAILNIDGFLAAVAESDASELGVLINPADDVMRLQPYLERIALVAVAFPAFSDGRSFSHASLLRSRLGYQGEIRAVGDVLIDPIPLMLRCGVDSFAVTNATAIKRLSEGRLPGISNHYQPTAKPSANINSYSWRRVS
;
A
#
# COMPACT_ATOMS: atom_id res chain seq x y z
N MET A 1 10.03 8.97 14.22
CA MET A 1 9.00 7.99 14.63
C MET A 1 8.04 7.81 13.46
N THR A 2 7.82 6.58 13.02
CA THR A 2 6.87 6.27 11.95
C THR A 2 5.44 6.55 12.43
N LYS A 3 4.64 7.24 11.61
CA LYS A 3 3.21 7.44 11.85
C LYS A 3 2.41 6.80 10.74
N ILE A 4 1.32 6.13 11.10
CA ILE A 4 0.42 5.53 10.11
C ILE A 4 -0.66 6.56 9.76
N TRP A 5 -0.79 6.87 8.47
CA TRP A 5 -1.84 7.74 7.94
C TRP A 5 -2.73 6.97 6.97
N LYS A 6 -4.05 7.22 7.07
CA LYS A 6 -5.08 6.79 6.11
C LYS A 6 -5.86 8.03 5.67
N GLU A 7 -6.67 7.92 4.61
CA GLU A 7 -7.54 9.04 4.19
C GLU A 7 -8.49 9.53 5.31
N THR A 8 -8.80 8.67 6.29
CA THR A 8 -9.60 9.03 7.49
C THR A 8 -8.82 9.76 8.58
N GLY A 9 -7.49 9.85 8.48
CA GLY A 9 -6.62 10.52 9.45
C GLY A 9 -5.44 9.66 9.91
N PHE A 10 -4.71 10.18 10.90
CA PHE A 10 -3.64 9.41 11.55
C PHE A 10 -4.23 8.33 12.46
N VAL A 11 -3.68 7.13 12.36
CA VAL A 11 -4.07 5.97 13.16
C VAL A 11 -3.24 5.96 14.44
N ASN A 12 -3.91 5.78 15.58
CA ASN A 12 -3.27 5.54 16.88
C ASN A 12 -3.11 4.03 17.09
N ASP A 13 -2.04 3.63 17.78
CA ASP A 13 -1.81 2.25 18.24
C ASP A 13 -1.87 1.20 17.13
N ASP A 14 -1.13 1.42 16.04
CA ASP A 14 -1.02 0.44 14.96
C ASP A 14 -0.22 -0.80 15.42
N PRO A 15 -0.78 -2.02 15.35
CA PRO A 15 -0.17 -3.22 15.93
C PRO A 15 0.86 -3.88 15.00
N TRP A 16 1.07 -3.37 13.78
CA TRP A 16 1.82 -4.09 12.76
C TRP A 16 3.32 -3.83 12.85
N VAL A 17 4.10 -4.91 12.88
CA VAL A 17 5.57 -4.86 12.92
C VAL A 17 6.12 -5.65 11.74
N ILE A 18 7.02 -5.03 10.97
CA ILE A 18 7.76 -5.71 9.91
C ILE A 18 8.83 -6.57 10.55
N GLU A 19 8.70 -7.88 10.39
CA GLU A 19 9.67 -8.82 10.93
C GLU A 19 10.96 -8.81 10.10
N THR A 20 12.08 -8.79 10.82
CA THR A 20 13.42 -8.96 10.30
C THR A 20 14.15 -9.98 11.17
N ASP A 21 15.36 -10.39 10.79
CA ASP A 21 16.16 -11.31 11.61
C ASP A 21 16.41 -10.79 13.03
N GLU A 22 16.37 -9.45 13.21
CA GLU A 22 16.62 -8.77 14.48
C GLU A 22 15.33 -8.38 15.23
N THR A 23 14.20 -8.23 14.52
CA THR A 23 12.94 -7.74 15.09
C THR A 23 11.82 -8.72 14.81
N LYS A 24 11.19 -9.23 15.88
CA LYS A 24 10.02 -10.12 15.80
C LYS A 24 8.83 -9.49 16.50
N ALA A 25 7.63 -9.77 16.01
CA ALA A 25 6.41 -9.28 16.63
C ALA A 25 6.25 -9.86 18.04
N GLY A 26 5.95 -9.02 19.02
CA GLY A 26 5.60 -9.42 20.37
C GLY A 26 4.19 -10.04 20.47
N SER A 27 3.78 -10.42 21.69
CA SER A 27 2.50 -11.11 21.91
C SER A 27 1.24 -10.30 21.58
N ASN A 28 1.33 -8.97 21.54
CA ASN A 28 0.22 -8.07 21.18
C ASN A 28 0.39 -7.39 19.82
N GLU A 29 1.42 -7.78 19.07
CA GLU A 29 1.75 -7.20 17.76
C GLU A 29 1.40 -8.20 16.65
N LYS A 30 1.10 -7.68 15.46
CA LYS A 30 0.85 -8.50 14.27
C LYS A 30 2.07 -8.46 13.35
N ALA A 31 2.56 -9.63 12.97
CA ALA A 31 3.72 -9.76 12.11
C ALA A 31 3.39 -9.43 10.64
N ILE A 32 4.27 -8.65 10.01
CA ILE A 32 4.38 -8.53 8.57
C ILE A 32 5.64 -9.30 8.15
N LEU A 33 5.44 -10.42 7.44
CA LEU A 33 6.50 -11.30 6.98
C LEU A 33 6.93 -10.93 5.55
N ASN A 34 8.16 -11.25 5.13
CA ASN A 34 8.50 -11.21 3.71
C ASN A 34 7.66 -12.25 2.92
N ILE A 35 7.64 -12.13 1.58
CA ILE A 35 6.78 -12.99 0.75
C ILE A 35 7.05 -14.49 0.96
N ASP A 36 8.30 -14.90 1.07
CA ASP A 36 8.66 -16.31 1.23
C ASP A 36 8.33 -16.84 2.64
N GLY A 37 8.55 -16.02 3.68
CA GLY A 37 8.17 -16.34 5.06
C GLY A 37 6.67 -16.42 5.25
N PHE A 38 5.90 -15.53 4.60
CA PHE A 38 4.44 -15.63 4.56
C PHE A 38 3.99 -16.94 3.93
N LEU A 39 4.54 -17.31 2.77
CA LEU A 39 4.18 -18.54 2.07
C LEU A 39 4.54 -19.80 2.88
N ALA A 40 5.68 -19.80 3.57
CA ALA A 40 6.06 -20.88 4.47
C ALA A 40 5.08 -20.99 5.67
N ALA A 41 4.78 -19.88 6.34
CA ALA A 41 3.86 -19.87 7.48
C ALA A 41 2.45 -20.36 7.11
N VAL A 42 1.99 -19.99 5.91
CA VAL A 42 0.68 -20.38 5.36
C VAL A 42 0.64 -21.85 4.93
N ALA A 43 1.77 -22.42 4.55
CA ALA A 43 1.89 -23.84 4.20
C ALA A 43 1.99 -24.75 5.44
N GLU A 44 2.66 -24.29 6.50
CA GLU A 44 2.87 -25.07 7.73
C GLU A 44 1.67 -25.01 8.68
N SER A 45 0.87 -23.95 8.61
CA SER A 45 -0.25 -23.72 9.53
C SER A 45 -1.45 -23.11 8.81
N ASP A 46 -2.64 -23.20 9.41
CA ASP A 46 -3.83 -22.44 8.99
C ASP A 46 -3.82 -20.99 9.55
N ALA A 47 -2.64 -20.42 9.80
CA ALA A 47 -2.50 -19.04 10.26
C ALA A 47 -3.25 -18.08 9.32
N SER A 48 -4.13 -17.27 9.91
CA SER A 48 -4.88 -16.22 9.23
C SER A 48 -4.53 -14.88 9.83
N GLU A 49 -4.91 -13.80 9.14
CA GLU A 49 -4.65 -12.43 9.55
C GLU A 49 -3.16 -12.02 9.60
N LEU A 50 -2.32 -12.66 8.79
CA LEU A 50 -0.91 -12.27 8.67
C LEU A 50 -0.75 -11.06 7.74
N GLY A 51 0.32 -10.30 7.99
CA GLY A 51 0.80 -9.27 7.09
C GLY A 51 1.86 -9.82 6.15
N VAL A 52 1.92 -9.31 4.92
CA VAL A 52 2.99 -9.64 3.97
C VAL A 52 3.65 -8.38 3.43
N LEU A 53 4.98 -8.37 3.41
CA LEU A 53 5.83 -7.36 2.82
C LEU A 53 6.18 -7.77 1.38
N ILE A 54 5.90 -6.87 0.44
CA ILE A 54 6.22 -6.99 -0.97
C ILE A 54 7.30 -5.97 -1.31
N ASN A 55 8.48 -6.49 -1.61
CA ASN A 55 9.59 -5.72 -2.13
C ASN A 55 9.45 -5.48 -3.64
N PRO A 56 10.15 -4.50 -4.21
CA PRO A 56 10.06 -4.21 -5.64
C PRO A 56 10.48 -5.35 -6.59
N ALA A 57 11.27 -6.32 -6.11
CA ALA A 57 11.71 -7.48 -6.89
C ALA A 57 10.79 -8.70 -6.73
N ASP A 58 9.83 -8.65 -5.81
CA ASP A 58 8.96 -9.79 -5.52
C ASP A 58 7.87 -9.96 -6.57
N ASP A 59 7.44 -11.20 -6.80
CA ASP A 59 6.28 -11.49 -7.63
C ASP A 59 5.00 -11.52 -6.78
N VAL A 60 4.26 -10.41 -6.83
CA VAL A 60 2.98 -10.25 -6.11
C VAL A 60 1.91 -11.27 -6.52
N MET A 61 2.00 -11.85 -7.73
CA MET A 61 1.02 -12.84 -8.20
C MET A 61 1.05 -14.13 -7.39
N ARG A 62 2.17 -14.43 -6.70
CA ARG A 62 2.31 -15.58 -5.80
C ARG A 62 1.32 -15.55 -4.63
N LEU A 63 0.77 -14.37 -4.29
CA LEU A 63 -0.23 -14.24 -3.23
C LEU A 63 -1.64 -14.67 -3.64
N GLN A 64 -1.91 -14.86 -4.95
CA GLN A 64 -3.25 -15.12 -5.48
C GLN A 64 -4.02 -16.24 -4.75
N PRO A 65 -3.43 -17.39 -4.37
CA PRO A 65 -4.15 -18.47 -3.70
C PRO A 65 -4.49 -18.16 -2.23
N TYR A 66 -3.89 -17.12 -1.64
CA TYR A 66 -3.87 -16.89 -0.19
C TYR A 66 -4.44 -15.53 0.22
N LEU A 67 -5.05 -14.78 -0.71
CA LEU A 67 -5.50 -13.41 -0.47
C LEU A 67 -6.46 -13.28 0.72
N GLU A 68 -7.32 -14.27 0.95
CA GLU A 68 -8.27 -14.29 2.08
C GLU A 68 -7.57 -14.43 3.44
N ARG A 69 -6.33 -14.90 3.47
CA ARG A 69 -5.54 -15.08 4.70
C ARG A 69 -4.69 -13.86 5.04
N ILE A 70 -4.63 -12.87 4.15
CA ILE A 70 -3.80 -11.68 4.28
C ILE A 70 -4.62 -10.53 4.84
N ALA A 71 -4.36 -10.13 6.09
CA ALA A 71 -5.01 -8.96 6.68
C ALA A 71 -4.40 -7.64 6.19
N LEU A 72 -3.11 -7.63 5.84
CA LEU A 72 -2.41 -6.45 5.36
C LEU A 72 -1.33 -6.79 4.34
N VAL A 73 -1.27 -6.05 3.24
CA VAL A 73 -0.13 -6.08 2.30
C VAL A 73 0.67 -4.79 2.45
N ALA A 74 1.88 -4.88 3.00
CA ALA A 74 2.84 -3.81 3.00
C ALA A 74 3.62 -3.83 1.67
N VAL A 75 3.62 -2.71 0.94
CA VAL A 75 4.39 -2.57 -0.31
C VAL A 75 5.53 -1.59 -0.07
N ALA A 76 6.76 -2.05 -0.29
CA ALA A 76 7.97 -1.28 0.01
C ALA A 76 8.31 -0.30 -1.11
N PHE A 77 8.56 0.96 -0.75
CA PHE A 77 9.09 2.01 -1.62
C PHE A 77 10.48 2.38 -1.12
N PRO A 78 11.55 1.67 -1.53
CA PRO A 78 12.89 1.88 -0.98
C PRO A 78 13.49 3.24 -1.35
N ALA A 79 13.09 3.80 -2.49
CA ALA A 79 13.50 5.11 -2.96
C ALA A 79 12.40 5.74 -3.81
N PHE A 80 12.31 7.07 -3.79
CA PHE A 80 11.43 7.85 -4.66
C PHE A 80 11.50 7.48 -6.15
N SER A 81 12.66 7.05 -6.65
CA SER A 81 12.86 6.68 -8.06
C SER A 81 12.35 5.28 -8.42
N ASP A 82 11.91 4.46 -7.47
CA ASP A 82 11.39 3.12 -7.75
C ASP A 82 9.87 3.12 -7.95
N GLY A 83 9.45 2.85 -9.18
CA GLY A 83 8.04 2.83 -9.58
C GLY A 83 7.34 1.46 -9.47
N ARG A 84 8.06 0.36 -9.19
CA ARG A 84 7.48 -1.01 -9.32
C ARG A 84 6.36 -1.27 -8.33
N SER A 85 6.46 -0.69 -7.14
CA SER A 85 5.49 -0.80 -6.07
C SER A 85 4.12 -0.20 -6.42
N PHE A 86 4.05 0.78 -7.33
CA PHE A 86 2.77 1.25 -7.87
C PHE A 86 2.07 0.17 -8.70
N SER A 87 2.82 -0.59 -9.48
CA SER A 87 2.30 -1.71 -10.27
C SER A 87 1.83 -2.84 -9.35
N HIS A 88 2.57 -3.16 -8.28
CA HIS A 88 2.13 -4.14 -7.29
C HIS A 88 0.80 -3.77 -6.63
N ALA A 89 0.67 -2.53 -6.14
CA ALA A 89 -0.58 -2.04 -5.56
C ALA A 89 -1.74 -2.09 -6.57
N SER A 90 -1.48 -1.68 -7.83
CA SER A 90 -2.50 -1.69 -8.88
C SER A 90 -2.94 -3.12 -9.19
N LEU A 91 -2.01 -4.07 -9.33
CA LEU A 91 -2.31 -5.48 -9.59
C LEU A 91 -3.10 -6.12 -8.45
N LEU A 92 -2.73 -5.83 -7.20
CA LEU A 92 -3.45 -6.30 -6.01
C LEU A 92 -4.94 -5.91 -6.08
N ARG A 93 -5.23 -4.65 -6.40
CA ARG A 93 -6.63 -4.18 -6.53
C ARG A 93 -7.32 -4.69 -7.79
N SER A 94 -6.73 -4.48 -8.96
CA SER A 94 -7.45 -4.61 -10.23
C SER A 94 -7.50 -6.04 -10.76
N ARG A 95 -6.46 -6.84 -10.52
CA ARG A 95 -6.34 -8.19 -11.09
C ARG A 95 -6.54 -9.28 -10.05
N LEU A 96 -5.98 -9.09 -8.86
CA LEU A 96 -6.09 -10.05 -7.76
C LEU A 96 -7.36 -9.80 -6.92
N GLY A 97 -7.98 -8.61 -7.02
CA GLY A 97 -9.22 -8.30 -6.32
C GLY A 97 -9.04 -8.23 -4.79
N TYR A 98 -7.82 -8.02 -4.30
CA TYR A 98 -7.55 -7.88 -2.88
C TYR A 98 -8.31 -6.67 -2.31
N GLN A 99 -9.05 -6.88 -1.22
CA GLN A 99 -9.86 -5.84 -0.56
C GLN A 99 -9.31 -5.39 0.79
N GLY A 100 -8.29 -6.07 1.33
CA GLY A 100 -7.67 -5.71 2.60
C GLY A 100 -6.77 -4.49 2.48
N GLU A 101 -6.11 -4.12 3.59
CA GLU A 101 -5.27 -2.92 3.65
C GLU A 101 -4.02 -3.05 2.77
N ILE A 102 -3.75 -2.04 1.93
CA ILE A 102 -2.48 -1.92 1.20
C ILE A 102 -1.71 -0.75 1.79
N ARG A 103 -0.63 -1.06 2.49
CA ARG A 103 0.21 -0.09 3.19
C ARG A 103 1.49 0.23 2.44
N ALA A 104 1.71 1.49 2.07
CA ALA A 104 3.01 1.94 1.61
C ALA A 104 3.99 2.06 2.80
N VAL A 105 5.17 1.46 2.67
CA VAL A 105 6.26 1.53 3.65
C VAL A 105 7.56 1.95 2.98
N GLY A 106 8.50 2.55 3.72
CA GLY A 106 9.77 3.06 3.17
C GLY A 106 9.77 4.58 2.97
N ASP A 107 10.25 5.04 1.81
CA ASP A 107 10.37 6.44 1.42
C ASP A 107 9.02 7.04 0.98
N VAL A 108 8.10 7.18 1.94
CA VAL A 108 6.78 7.75 1.72
C VAL A 108 6.83 9.28 1.85
N LEU A 109 6.88 9.95 0.70
CA LEU A 109 6.88 11.41 0.58
C LEU A 109 5.48 11.97 0.28
N ILE A 110 5.29 13.27 0.48
CA ILE A 110 3.97 13.90 0.29
C ILE A 110 3.50 13.95 -1.16
N ASP A 111 4.42 14.17 -2.11
CA ASP A 111 4.06 14.36 -3.52
C ASP A 111 3.58 13.07 -4.22
N PRO A 112 4.14 11.88 -3.92
CA PRO A 112 3.64 10.62 -4.48
C PRO A 112 2.32 10.10 -3.90
N ILE A 113 1.92 10.49 -2.69
CA ILE A 113 0.72 9.95 -2.00
C ILE A 113 -0.54 9.97 -2.89
N PRO A 114 -0.89 11.07 -3.59
CA PRO A 114 -2.02 11.09 -4.52
C PRO A 114 -1.97 9.99 -5.60
N LEU A 115 -0.79 9.70 -6.13
CA LEU A 115 -0.61 8.62 -7.11
C LEU A 115 -0.71 7.24 -6.45
N MET A 116 -0.15 7.08 -5.24
CA MET A 116 -0.26 5.83 -4.47
C MET A 116 -1.72 5.50 -4.15
N LEU A 117 -2.50 6.49 -3.71
CA LEU A 117 -3.95 6.39 -3.46
C LEU A 117 -4.70 5.91 -4.70
N ARG A 118 -4.34 6.48 -5.86
CA ARG A 118 -4.89 6.10 -7.17
C ARG A 118 -4.58 4.67 -7.55
N CYS A 119 -3.33 4.25 -7.34
CA CYS A 119 -2.88 2.87 -7.57
C CYS A 119 -3.48 1.86 -6.58
N GLY A 120 -4.19 2.31 -5.54
CA GLY A 120 -4.94 1.43 -4.64
C GLY A 120 -4.34 1.26 -3.25
N VAL A 121 -3.23 1.94 -2.94
CA VAL A 121 -2.72 2.09 -1.58
C VAL A 121 -3.74 2.89 -0.75
N ASP A 122 -3.98 2.50 0.49
CA ASP A 122 -4.94 3.19 1.38
C ASP A 122 -4.38 3.47 2.78
N SER A 123 -3.16 3.01 3.05
CA SER A 123 -2.46 3.19 4.31
C SER A 123 -0.99 3.53 4.09
N PHE A 124 -0.41 4.36 4.95
CA PHE A 124 0.89 4.96 4.69
C PHE A 124 1.71 5.01 5.98
N ALA A 125 2.85 4.32 6.01
CA ALA A 125 3.83 4.43 7.08
C ALA A 125 4.78 5.60 6.79
N VAL A 126 4.51 6.76 7.38
CA VAL A 126 5.19 8.02 7.07
C VAL A 126 6.22 8.36 8.14
N THR A 127 7.45 8.59 7.72
CA THR A 127 8.56 9.05 8.60
C THR A 127 8.98 10.49 8.30
N ASN A 128 8.75 10.96 7.07
CA ASN A 128 9.14 12.28 6.62
C ASN A 128 8.34 13.39 7.34
N ALA A 129 9.04 14.31 8.02
CA ALA A 129 8.42 15.35 8.84
C ALA A 129 7.53 16.31 8.02
N THR A 130 7.95 16.67 6.80
CA THR A 130 7.16 17.53 5.90
C THR A 130 5.87 16.85 5.49
N ALA A 131 5.93 15.56 5.15
CA ALA A 131 4.75 14.78 4.82
C ALA A 131 3.80 14.69 6.02
N ILE A 132 4.30 14.34 7.21
CA ILE A 132 3.49 14.28 8.44
C ILE A 132 2.77 15.62 8.70
N LYS A 133 3.49 16.74 8.61
CA LYS A 133 2.90 18.07 8.81
C LYS A 133 1.79 18.36 7.79
N ARG A 134 2.04 18.15 6.50
CA ARG A 134 1.03 18.42 5.47
C ARG A 134 -0.18 17.50 5.58
N LEU A 135 0.01 16.23 5.90
CA LEU A 135 -1.07 15.29 6.14
C LEU A 135 -1.91 15.69 7.37
N SER A 136 -1.27 16.19 8.45
CA SER A 136 -2.01 16.69 9.61
C SER A 136 -2.82 17.96 9.32
N GLU A 137 -2.39 18.75 8.34
CA GLU A 137 -3.11 19.93 7.84
C GLU A 137 -4.18 19.56 6.79
N GLY A 138 -4.32 18.29 6.40
CA GLY A 138 -5.21 17.86 5.31
C GLY A 138 -4.78 18.32 3.92
N ARG A 139 -3.51 18.69 3.73
CA ARG A 139 -2.98 19.29 2.50
C ARG A 139 -2.33 18.24 1.60
N LEU A 140 -3.16 17.54 0.84
CA LEU A 140 -2.70 16.61 -0.20
C LEU A 140 -2.51 17.34 -1.54
N PRO A 141 -1.35 17.20 -2.21
CA PRO A 141 -1.12 17.78 -3.53
C PRO A 141 -1.84 16.96 -4.62
N GLY A 142 -3.16 17.05 -4.71
CA GLY A 142 -3.97 16.28 -5.65
C GLY A 142 -4.32 17.02 -6.94
N ILE A 143 -4.42 16.28 -8.05
CA ILE A 143 -5.14 16.72 -9.25
C ILE A 143 -6.47 15.96 -9.24
N SER A 144 -7.61 16.60 -9.38
CA SER A 144 -8.91 15.90 -9.28
C SER A 144 -9.25 15.05 -10.51
N ASN A 145 -8.70 15.44 -11.67
CA ASN A 145 -9.01 14.83 -12.97
C ASN A 145 -7.79 14.11 -13.52
N HIS A 146 -8.00 12.87 -13.97
CA HIS A 146 -6.96 12.04 -14.55
C HIS A 146 -7.44 11.43 -15.85
N TYR A 147 -6.53 11.39 -16.83
CA TYR A 147 -6.78 10.71 -18.08
C TYR A 147 -6.60 9.19 -17.97
N GLN A 148 -5.52 8.76 -17.30
CA GLN A 148 -5.16 7.34 -17.25
C GLN A 148 -6.01 6.58 -16.23
N PRO A 149 -6.57 5.41 -16.60
CA PRO A 149 -7.25 4.53 -15.66
C PRO A 149 -6.23 3.93 -14.68
N THR A 150 -6.70 3.63 -13.47
CA THR A 150 -5.94 3.03 -12.37
C THR A 150 -6.92 2.35 -11.41
N ALA A 151 -6.47 1.84 -10.26
CA ALA A 151 -7.33 1.11 -9.33
C ALA A 151 -8.53 1.95 -8.85
N LYS A 152 -8.34 3.26 -8.63
CA LYS A 152 -9.43 4.21 -8.42
C LYS A 152 -9.76 4.97 -9.72
N PRO A 153 -10.96 4.82 -10.30
CA PRO A 153 -11.34 5.54 -11.51
C PRO A 153 -11.47 7.05 -11.25
N SER A 154 -11.23 7.86 -12.28
CA SER A 154 -11.55 9.30 -12.22
C SER A 154 -13.05 9.53 -12.40
N ALA A 155 -13.52 10.70 -11.96
CA ALA A 155 -14.90 11.11 -12.22
C ALA A 155 -15.15 11.16 -13.75
N ASN A 156 -16.29 10.63 -14.17
CA ASN A 156 -16.66 10.65 -15.58
C ASN A 156 -17.07 12.08 -15.98
N ILE A 157 -16.20 12.77 -16.72
CA ILE A 157 -16.43 14.12 -17.22
C ILE A 157 -17.14 14.14 -18.59
N ASN A 158 -17.65 12.99 -19.07
CA ASN A 158 -18.34 12.77 -20.35
C ASN A 158 -17.51 13.05 -21.61
N SER A 159 -16.51 13.93 -21.56
CA SER A 159 -15.56 14.19 -22.64
C SER A 159 -14.21 14.65 -22.08
N TYR A 160 -13.14 14.33 -22.80
CA TYR A 160 -11.82 14.88 -22.52
C TYR A 160 -11.51 15.97 -23.55
N SER A 161 -10.86 17.06 -23.13
CA SER A 161 -10.56 18.23 -24.00
C SER A 161 -9.75 17.90 -25.26
N TRP A 162 -9.03 16.77 -25.27
CA TRP A 162 -8.23 16.29 -26.40
C TRP A 162 -8.92 15.15 -27.19
N ARG A 163 -10.08 14.65 -26.73
CA ARG A 163 -10.85 13.61 -27.43
C ARG A 163 -11.78 14.28 -28.44
N ARG A 164 -11.38 14.33 -29.70
CA ARG A 164 -12.27 14.74 -30.79
C ARG A 164 -13.42 13.73 -30.92
N VAL A 165 -14.63 14.17 -30.61
CA VAL A 165 -15.87 13.47 -30.95
C VAL A 165 -16.20 13.88 -32.38
N SER A 166 -16.03 12.93 -33.31
CA SER A 166 -16.46 13.05 -34.71
C SER A 166 -17.97 12.82 -34.83
#